data_AF-A0A382IYP8-F1
#
_entry.id   AF-A0A382IYP8-F1
#
_cell.length_a   1.000
_cell.length_b   1.000
_cell.length_c   1.000
_cell.angle_alpha   90.00
_cell.angle_beta   90.00
_cell.angle_gamma   90.00
#
_symmetry.space_group_name_H-M   'P 1'
#
loop_
_entity.id
_entity.type
_entity.pdbx_description
1 polymer ?
#
loop_
_entity_poly.entity_id
_entity_poly.type
_entity_poly.pdbx_seq_one_letter_code
_entity_poly.pdbx_strand_id
1 'polypeptide(L)'
;MARGAEKEATEVLFARKVLPLFKAKCIVCHGEDPKKKLKGDLDMRTLAGLLKGGESEEPSIFPGKPLQSPLYLAVTRLHEDNWEPMPPK
;
A
#
# COMPACT_ATOMS: atom_id res chain seq x y z
N MET A 1 -29.42 -2.76 3.45
CA MET A 1 -29.16 -3.12 2.04
C MET A 1 -28.19 -2.15 1.33
N ALA A 2 -28.17 -0.85 1.65
CA ALA A 2 -27.23 0.12 1.03
C ALA A 2 -25.72 -0.23 1.16
N ARG A 3 -25.31 -0.77 2.31
CA ARG A 3 -23.91 -1.08 2.64
C ARG A 3 -23.30 -2.24 1.84
N GLY A 4 -24.13 -3.08 1.21
CA GLY A 4 -23.68 -4.18 0.35
C GLY A 4 -23.34 -3.73 -1.07
N ALA A 5 -24.19 -2.88 -1.66
CA ALA A 5 -23.97 -2.31 -2.98
C ALA A 5 -22.75 -1.37 -2.99
N GLU A 6 -22.57 -0.58 -1.93
CA GLU A 6 -21.41 0.32 -1.79
C GLU A 6 -20.08 -0.45 -1.62
N LYS A 7 -20.13 -1.60 -0.94
CA LYS A 7 -18.98 -2.50 -0.82
C LYS A 7 -18.58 -3.07 -2.17
N GLU A 8 -19.55 -3.57 -2.95
CA GLU A 8 -19.29 -4.15 -4.27
C GLU A 8 -18.70 -3.11 -5.23
N ALA A 9 -19.26 -1.89 -5.25
CA ALA A 9 -18.70 -0.78 -6.01
C ALA A 9 -17.25 -0.43 -5.59
N THR A 10 -16.94 -0.49 -4.29
CA THR A 10 -15.59 -0.25 -3.77
C THR A 10 -14.61 -1.35 -4.19
N GLU A 11 -15.03 -2.61 -4.13
CA GLU A 11 -14.22 -3.76 -4.57
C GLU A 11 -13.90 -3.67 -6.07
N VAL A 12 -14.89 -3.30 -6.90
CA VAL A 12 -14.71 -3.07 -8.33
C VAL A 12 -13.73 -1.91 -8.59
N LEU A 13 -13.87 -0.80 -7.86
CA LEU A 13 -12.95 0.35 -7.97
C LEU A 13 -11.51 -0.08 -7.62
N PHE A 14 -11.32 -0.77 -6.50
CA PHE A 14 -10.01 -1.25 -6.09
C PHE A 14 -9.39 -2.18 -7.14
N ALA A 15 -10.14 -3.19 -7.58
CA ALA A 15 -9.66 -4.19 -8.53
C ALA A 15 -9.27 -3.57 -9.89
N ARG A 16 -10.00 -2.54 -10.34
CA ARG A 16 -9.79 -1.92 -11.65
C ARG A 16 -8.82 -0.74 -11.65
N LYS A 17 -8.68 -0.02 -10.53
CA LYS A 17 -7.91 1.23 -10.49
C LYS A 17 -6.69 1.15 -9.56
N VAL A 18 -6.80 0.48 -8.43
CA VAL A 18 -5.74 0.48 -7.40
C VAL A 18 -4.83 -0.72 -7.54
N LEU A 19 -5.39 -1.93 -7.62
CA LEU A 19 -4.61 -3.17 -7.70
C LEU A 19 -3.64 -3.21 -8.91
N PRO A 20 -4.00 -2.76 -10.13
CA PRO A 20 -3.07 -2.75 -11.26
C PRO A 20 -1.86 -1.84 -11.01
N LEU A 21 -2.07 -0.69 -10.34
CA LEU A 21 -0.98 0.22 -9.97
C LEU A 21 -0.04 -0.44 -8.97
N PHE A 22 -0.57 -1.09 -7.93
CA PHE A 22 0.24 -1.80 -6.96
C PHE A 22 1.05 -2.92 -7.60
N LYS A 23 0.45 -3.72 -8.49
CA LYS A 23 1.16 -4.76 -9.24
C LYS A 23 2.32 -4.21 -10.07
N ALA A 24 2.09 -3.09 -10.75
CA ALA A 24 3.08 -2.51 -11.66
C ALA A 24 4.21 -1.73 -10.95
N LYS A 25 3.96 -1.15 -9.77
CA LYS A 25 4.86 -0.16 -9.16
C LYS A 25 5.32 -0.50 -7.74
N CYS A 26 4.58 -1.30 -7.00
CA CYS A 26 4.84 -1.52 -5.57
C CYS A 26 5.21 -2.97 -5.29
N ILE A 27 4.42 -3.92 -5.78
CA ILE A 27 4.59 -5.35 -5.54
C ILE A 27 5.93 -5.84 -6.09
N VAL A 28 6.45 -5.24 -7.18
CA VAL A 28 7.78 -5.55 -7.74
C VAL A 28 8.88 -5.62 -6.65
N CYS A 29 8.84 -4.74 -5.65
CA CYS A 29 9.79 -4.75 -4.52
C CYS A 29 9.20 -5.22 -3.19
N HIS A 30 7.89 -5.08 -3.01
CA HIS A 30 7.17 -5.35 -1.75
C HIS A 30 6.22 -6.57 -1.83
N GLY A 31 6.50 -7.52 -2.73
CA GLY A 31 5.71 -8.75 -2.84
C GLY A 31 5.93 -9.64 -4.07
N GLU A 32 6.84 -9.32 -4.98
CA GLU A 32 6.99 -10.02 -6.27
C GLU A 32 7.40 -11.49 -6.10
N ASP A 33 8.35 -11.75 -5.20
CA ASP A 33 8.84 -13.10 -4.93
C ASP A 33 8.72 -13.41 -3.43
N PRO A 34 7.90 -14.40 -3.03
CA PRO A 34 7.78 -14.81 -1.63
C PRO A 34 9.08 -15.36 -1.02
N LYS A 35 10.08 -15.72 -1.84
CA LYS A 35 11.36 -16.27 -1.40
C LYS A 35 12.45 -15.21 -1.26
N LYS A 36 12.22 -13.98 -1.75
CA LYS A 36 13.17 -12.86 -1.63
C LYS A 36 12.81 -11.98 -0.43
N LYS A 37 13.82 -11.34 0.16
CA LYS A 37 13.61 -10.33 1.18
C LYS A 37 12.84 -9.15 0.56
N LEU A 38 11.74 -8.75 1.19
CA LEU A 38 10.95 -7.61 0.76
C LEU A 38 11.71 -6.33 1.12
N LYS A 39 11.71 -5.33 0.23
CA LYS A 39 12.27 -4.02 0.59
C LYS A 39 11.47 -3.43 1.75
N GLY A 40 12.15 -2.80 2.70
CA GLY A 40 11.47 -2.23 3.86
C GLY A 40 10.77 -3.26 4.75
N ASP A 41 11.03 -4.57 4.59
CA ASP A 41 10.28 -5.69 5.21
C ASP A 41 8.74 -5.58 5.10
N LEU A 42 8.25 -4.82 4.11
CA LEU A 42 6.84 -4.51 3.91
C LEU A 42 6.20 -5.47 2.90
N ASP A 43 5.12 -6.15 3.29
CA ASP A 43 4.33 -7.03 2.43
C ASP A 43 3.03 -6.36 1.96
N MET A 44 2.97 -6.02 0.67
CA MET A 44 1.82 -5.37 0.04
C MET A 44 0.84 -6.35 -0.63
N ARG A 45 1.05 -7.67 -0.53
CA ARG A 45 0.19 -8.67 -1.17
C ARG A 45 -1.13 -8.88 -0.43
N THR A 46 -1.14 -8.57 0.87
CA THR A 46 -2.29 -8.79 1.74
C THR A 46 -2.59 -7.55 2.57
N LEU A 47 -3.86 -7.37 2.93
CA LEU A 47 -4.25 -6.29 3.86
C LEU A 47 -3.55 -6.45 5.21
N ALA A 48 -3.37 -7.68 5.69
CA ALA A 48 -2.66 -7.96 6.94
C ALA A 48 -1.20 -7.48 6.91
N GLY A 49 -0.49 -7.67 5.79
CA GLY A 49 0.87 -7.15 5.63
C GLY A 49 0.92 -5.63 5.63
N LEU A 50 -0.01 -4.98 4.94
CA LEU A 50 -0.13 -3.52 4.94
C LEU A 50 -0.45 -2.93 6.33
N LEU A 51 -1.26 -3.63 7.12
CA LEU A 51 -1.60 -3.21 8.49
C LEU A 51 -0.50 -3.54 9.50
N LYS A 52 0.30 -4.58 9.26
CA LYS A 52 1.48 -4.89 10.07
C LYS A 52 2.58 -3.85 9.87
N GLY A 53 2.71 -3.31 8.65
CA GLY A 53 3.84 -2.46 8.30
C GLY A 53 5.10 -3.26 7.96
N GLY A 54 6.21 -2.55 7.86
CA GLY A 54 7.53 -3.11 7.58
C GLY A 54 8.55 -2.70 8.63
N GLU A 55 9.73 -2.23 8.22
CA GLU A 55 10.79 -1.70 9.09
C GLU A 55 10.35 -0.48 9.90
N SER A 56 9.29 0.22 9.47
CA SER A 56 8.69 1.31 10.24
C SER A 56 7.95 0.85 11.49
N GLU A 57 7.64 -0.46 11.62
CA GLU A 57 6.82 -1.07 12.67
C GLU A 57 5.38 -0.51 12.80
N GLU A 58 5.04 0.51 12.02
CA GLU A 58 3.72 1.14 11.93
C GLU A 58 2.93 0.70 10.67
N PRO A 59 1.58 0.67 10.74
CA PRO A 59 0.73 0.38 9.59
C PRO A 59 1.04 1.29 8.40
N SER A 60 1.16 0.71 7.21
CA SER A 60 1.34 1.48 5.98
C SER A 60 0.05 2.19 5.53
N ILE A 61 -1.10 1.75 6.03
CA ILE A 61 -2.42 2.33 5.76
C ILE A 61 -3.18 2.49 7.07
N PHE A 62 -3.65 3.71 7.33
CA PHE A 62 -4.62 4.02 8.38
C PHE A 62 -6.00 4.25 7.74
N PRO A 63 -6.96 3.32 7.91
CA PRO A 63 -8.28 3.45 7.30
C PRO A 63 -8.96 4.78 7.66
N GLY A 64 -9.42 5.52 6.63
CA GLY A 64 -10.05 6.83 6.80
C GLY A 64 -9.09 8.00 7.06
N LYS A 65 -7.78 7.75 7.17
CA LYS A 65 -6.76 8.78 7.46
C LYS A 65 -5.63 8.74 6.43
N PRO A 66 -5.88 9.19 5.18
CA PRO A 66 -4.89 9.11 4.10
C PRO A 66 -3.61 9.89 4.40
N LEU A 67 -3.72 11.09 4.99
CA LEU A 67 -2.56 11.93 5.33
C LEU A 67 -1.69 11.37 6.46
N GLN A 68 -2.17 10.37 7.21
CA GLN A 68 -1.38 9.65 8.21
C GLN A 68 -0.82 8.33 7.66
N SER A 69 -1.21 7.93 6.44
CA SER A 69 -0.84 6.65 5.84
C SER A 69 0.48 6.77 5.07
N PRO A 70 1.56 6.11 5.51
CA PRO A 70 2.85 6.16 4.81
C PRO A 70 2.73 5.77 3.33
N LEU A 71 1.88 4.80 3.01
CA LEU A 71 1.65 4.39 1.62
C LEU A 71 1.08 5.53 0.76
N TYR A 72 0.15 6.32 1.29
CA TYR A 72 -0.45 7.44 0.57
C TYR A 72 0.58 8.56 0.37
N LEU A 73 1.35 8.87 1.41
CA LEU A 73 2.42 9.87 1.37
C LEU A 73 3.53 9.44 0.38
N ALA A 74 3.85 8.15 0.29
CA ALA A 74 4.80 7.58 -0.68
C ALA A 74 4.38 7.87 -2.12
N VAL A 75 3.13 7.54 -2.43
CA VAL A 75 2.59 7.64 -3.80
C VAL A 75 2.46 9.10 -4.24
N THR A 76 2.09 9.98 -3.30
CA THR A 76 1.89 11.41 -3.58
C THR A 76 3.16 12.25 -3.41
N ARG A 77 4.24 11.66 -2.87
CA ARG A 77 5.47 12.35 -2.48
C ARG A 77 5.22 13.55 -1.56
N LEU A 78 4.18 13.48 -0.74
CA LEU A 78 3.80 14.51 0.23
C LEU A 78 4.43 14.26 1.60
N HIS A 79 5.63 13.72 1.59
CA HIS A 79 6.27 13.22 2.77
C HIS A 79 7.41 14.13 3.17
N GLU A 80 7.68 14.24 4.47
CA GLU A 80 8.81 15.05 4.95
C GLU A 80 10.12 14.53 4.35
N ASP A 81 11.11 15.40 4.13
CA ASP A 81 12.38 15.11 3.42
C ASP A 81 13.27 14.06 4.12
N ASN A 82 12.77 13.43 5.17
CA ASN A 82 13.48 12.53 6.07
C ASN A 82 13.47 11.05 5.63
N TRP A 83 12.86 10.70 4.49
CA TRP A 83 12.96 9.34 3.93
C TRP A 83 13.10 9.32 2.42
N GLU A 84 13.73 8.25 1.93
CA GLU A 84 14.00 8.07 0.51
C GLU A 84 12.70 7.92 -0.30
N PRO A 85 12.59 8.61 -1.45
CA PRO A 85 11.38 8.57 -2.25
C PRO A 85 11.12 7.17 -2.81
N MET A 86 9.87 6.72 -2.72
CA MET A 86 9.45 5.42 -3.25
C MET A 86 8.74 5.56 -4.61
N PRO A 87 8.95 4.62 -5.56
CA PRO A 87 10.03 3.63 -5.54
C PRO A 87 11.40 4.32 -5.64
N PRO A 88 12.45 3.75 -5.03
CA PRO A 88 13.80 4.28 -5.10
C PRO A 88 14.27 4.27 -6.56
N LYS A 89 15.17 5.21 -6.91
CA LYS A 89 15.79 5.27 -8.24
C LYS A 89 16.61 4.02 -8.55
#